data_AF-A0A672K832-F1
#
_entry.id   AF-A0A672K832-F1
#
_cell.length_a   1.000
_cell.length_b   1.000
_cell.length_c   1.000
_cell.angle_alpha   90.00
_cell.angle_beta   90.00
_cell.angle_gamma   90.00
#
_symmetry.space_group_name_H-M   'P 1'
#
loop_
_entity.id
_entity.type
_entity.pdbx_description
1 polymer ?
#
loop_
_entity_poly.entity_id
_entity_poly.type
_entity_poly.pdbx_seq_one_letter_code
_entity_poly.pdbx_strand_id
1 'polypeptide(L)'
;MHVVDHMKMQPSSSDNRNMMMESARFSHGQGMMQMNDLSKLDVNSFDAVIFPGGHGVVKNLSTFSKDGKDCKLNNDVERIMKEFHRSRKPIGYMTLKY
;
A
#
# COMPACT_ATOMS: atom_id res chain seq x y z
N MET A 1 -2.22 -13.86 -4.41
CA MET A 1 -1.33 -12.69 -4.57
C MET A 1 -0.14 -13.15 -5.39
N HIS A 2 0.25 -12.39 -6.43
CA HIS A 2 1.27 -12.84 -7.40
C HIS A 2 2.58 -12.10 -7.19
N VAL A 3 3.68 -12.84 -7.08
CA VAL A 3 5.04 -12.31 -7.24
C VAL A 3 5.33 -12.23 -8.73
N VAL A 4 5.81 -11.08 -9.21
CA VAL A 4 6.10 -10.87 -10.63
C VAL A 4 7.60 -10.76 -10.84
N ASP A 5 8.13 -11.57 -11.76
CA ASP A 5 9.46 -11.36 -12.34
C ASP A 5 9.35 -10.20 -13.33
N HIS A 6 9.89 -9.04 -12.95
CA HIS A 6 9.80 -7.83 -13.76
C HIS A 6 10.76 -7.85 -14.96
N MET A 7 11.78 -8.72 -14.97
CA MET A 7 12.67 -8.89 -16.14
C MET A 7 11.96 -9.66 -17.26
N LYS A 8 11.13 -10.64 -16.89
CA LYS A 8 10.35 -11.46 -17.84
C LYS A 8 8.91 -10.95 -18.03
N MET A 9 8.47 -10.00 -17.21
CA MET A 9 7.09 -9.52 -17.11
C MET A 9 6.04 -10.63 -16.91
N GLN A 10 6.40 -11.67 -16.15
CA GLN A 10 5.54 -12.84 -15.93
C GLN A 10 5.46 -13.17 -14.43
N PRO A 11 4.41 -13.90 -13.99
CA PRO A 11 4.38 -14.46 -12.64
C PRO A 11 5.64 -15.29 -12.39
N SER A 12 6.32 -15.01 -11.28
CA SER A 12 7.48 -15.77 -10.84
C SER A 12 7.03 -17.13 -10.30
N SER A 13 7.83 -18.18 -10.54
CA SER A 13 7.67 -19.49 -9.88
C SER A 13 8.17 -19.50 -8.43
N SER A 14 8.71 -18.37 -7.95
CA SER A 14 9.22 -18.22 -6.57
C SER A 14 8.09 -18.24 -5.54
N ASP A 15 8.46 -18.58 -4.31
CA ASP A 15 7.57 -18.60 -3.16
C ASP A 15 6.84 -17.29 -2.88
N ASN A 16 5.79 -17.41 -2.07
CA ASN A 16 4.98 -16.32 -1.56
C ASN A 16 5.86 -15.28 -0.82
N ARG A 17 5.68 -13.99 -1.13
CA ARG A 17 6.41 -12.90 -0.48
C ARG A 17 5.50 -12.12 0.46
N ASN A 18 6.02 -11.78 1.63
CA ASN A 18 5.29 -10.96 2.60
C ASN A 18 5.37 -9.48 2.21
N MET A 19 4.22 -8.81 2.13
CA MET A 19 4.12 -7.42 1.71
C MET A 19 4.92 -6.46 2.59
N MET A 20 4.87 -6.61 3.91
CA MET A 20 5.56 -5.72 4.85
C MET A 20 7.08 -5.88 4.75
N MET A 21 7.56 -7.12 4.67
CA MET A 21 9.00 -7.41 4.49
C MET A 21 9.54 -6.83 3.18
N GLU A 22 8.79 -6.98 2.09
CA GLU A 22 9.22 -6.43 0.80
C GLU A 22 9.13 -4.90 0.76
N SER A 23 8.11 -4.32 1.40
CA SER A 23 7.98 -2.86 1.51
C SER A 23 9.11 -2.26 2.35
N ALA A 24 9.59 -2.96 3.40
CA ALA A 24 10.69 -2.50 4.24
C ALA A 24 12.00 -2.26 3.47
N ARG A 25 12.18 -2.90 2.31
CA ARG A 25 13.33 -2.65 1.41
C ARG A 25 13.38 -1.19 0.91
N PHE A 26 12.23 -0.53 0.75
CA PHE A 26 12.15 0.87 0.31
C PHE A 26 12.38 1.88 1.44
N SER A 27 11.97 1.56 2.67
CA SER A 27 12.00 2.51 3.80
C SER A 27 13.36 2.61 4.49
N HIS A 28 14.40 1.94 3.99
CA HIS A 28 15.76 2.07 4.52
C HIS A 28 16.47 3.34 4.05
N GLY A 29 15.93 4.49 4.47
CA GLY A 29 16.72 5.71 4.68
C GLY A 29 17.57 5.54 5.94
N GLN A 30 18.74 4.92 5.81
CA GLN A 30 19.79 4.92 6.85
C GLN A 30 19.37 4.41 8.25
N GLY A 31 18.42 3.48 8.34
CA GLY A 31 18.03 2.87 9.62
C GLY A 31 17.21 3.76 10.57
N MET A 32 16.77 4.94 10.13
CA MET A 32 16.03 5.90 10.97
C MET A 32 14.51 5.70 10.95
N MET A 33 13.98 4.87 10.05
CA MET A 33 12.54 4.63 9.91
C MET A 33 12.24 3.13 9.85
N GLN A 34 11.45 2.65 10.81
CA GLN A 34 10.97 1.27 10.84
C GLN A 34 9.59 1.18 10.18
N MET A 35 9.37 0.12 9.41
CA MET A 35 8.04 -0.21 8.91
C MET A 35 7.14 -0.63 10.07
N ASN A 36 5.95 -0.05 10.12
CA ASN A 36 4.94 -0.36 11.13
C ASN A 36 3.68 -0.91 10.46
N ASP A 37 2.96 -1.74 11.20
CA ASP A 37 1.66 -2.25 10.78
C ASP A 37 0.64 -1.11 10.71
N LEU A 38 -0.15 -1.06 9.64
CA LEU A 38 -1.19 -0.04 9.44
C LEU A 38 -2.24 -0.06 10.56
N SER A 39 -2.51 -1.23 11.15
CA SER A 39 -3.42 -1.36 12.29
C SER A 39 -3.00 -0.54 13.52
N LYS A 40 -1.71 -0.19 13.62
CA LYS A 40 -1.15 0.61 14.72
C LYS A 40 -1.09 2.11 14.41
N LEU A 41 -1.47 2.54 13.20
CA LEU A 41 -1.41 3.94 12.82
C LEU A 41 -2.47 4.75 13.58
N ASP A 42 -2.00 5.73 14.34
CA ASP A 42 -2.81 6.82 14.89
C ASP A 42 -2.72 8.05 13.98
N VAL A 43 -3.86 8.44 13.39
CA VAL A 43 -3.97 9.61 12.50
C VAL A 43 -3.49 10.89 13.16
N ASN A 44 -3.54 11.01 14.48
CA ASN A 44 -3.14 12.24 15.18
C ASN A 44 -1.63 12.46 15.16
N SER A 45 -0.85 11.40 14.96
CA SER A 45 0.61 11.45 14.94
C SER A 45 1.21 11.91 13.61
N PHE A 46 0.39 12.20 12.59
CA PHE A 46 0.83 12.57 11.24
C PHE A 46 0.03 13.75 10.71
N ASP A 47 0.65 14.60 9.89
CA ASP A 47 -0.04 15.74 9.28
C ASP A 47 -0.75 15.39 7.96
N ALA A 48 -0.27 14.37 7.26
CA ALA A 48 -0.80 13.93 5.97
C ALA A 48 -0.52 12.44 5.73
N VAL A 49 -1.22 11.85 4.76
CA VAL A 49 -0.93 10.49 4.25
C VAL A 49 -0.77 10.51 2.74
N ILE A 50 0.21 9.75 2.24
CA ILE A 50 0.45 9.58 0.81
C ILE A 50 0.38 8.09 0.51
N PHE A 51 -0.41 7.72 -0.50
CA PHE A 51 -0.45 6.38 -1.08
C PHE A 51 0.33 6.40 -2.40
N PRO A 52 1.56 5.85 -2.43
CA PRO A 52 2.31 5.68 -3.67
C PRO A 52 1.55 4.80 -4.66
N GLY A 53 1.85 4.94 -5.95
CA GLY A 53 1.22 4.15 -7.01
C GLY A 53 1.81 2.75 -7.18
N GLY A 54 1.42 2.10 -8.27
CA GLY A 54 1.93 0.79 -8.69
C GLY A 54 0.90 -0.33 -8.55
N HIS A 55 1.04 -1.38 -9.36
CA HIS A 55 0.09 -2.50 -9.40
C HIS A 55 -0.06 -3.24 -8.08
N GLY A 56 0.97 -3.19 -7.21
CA GLY A 56 0.91 -3.74 -5.87
C GLY A 56 -0.20 -3.14 -5.03
N VAL A 57 -0.41 -1.82 -5.07
CA VAL A 57 -1.47 -1.15 -4.30
C VAL A 57 -2.85 -1.65 -4.70
N VAL A 58 -3.12 -1.71 -6.00
CA VAL A 58 -4.42 -2.16 -6.52
C VAL A 58 -4.69 -3.63 -6.17
N LYS A 59 -3.68 -4.49 -6.22
CA LYS A 59 -3.82 -5.94 -5.99
C LYS A 59 -3.82 -6.35 -4.52
N ASN A 60 -3.15 -5.57 -3.67
CA ASN A 60 -2.84 -5.97 -2.30
C ASN A 60 -3.64 -5.18 -1.25
N LEU A 61 -3.99 -3.93 -1.55
CA LEU A 61 -4.74 -3.04 -0.66
C LEU A 61 -6.21 -2.92 -1.05
N SER A 62 -6.65 -3.62 -2.09
CA SER A 62 -8.04 -3.67 -2.53
C SER A 62 -8.35 -4.94 -3.30
N THR A 63 -9.63 -5.21 -3.55
CA THR A 63 -10.08 -6.23 -4.49
C THR A 63 -10.31 -5.70 -5.91
N PHE A 64 -9.88 -4.47 -6.23
CA PHE A 64 -10.19 -3.79 -7.49
C PHE A 64 -9.75 -4.56 -8.73
N SER A 65 -8.60 -5.25 -8.67
CA SER A 65 -8.14 -6.08 -9.80
C SER A 65 -9.09 -7.23 -10.16
N LYS A 66 -9.96 -7.65 -9.24
CA LYS A 66 -10.93 -8.74 -9.42
C LYS A 66 -12.36 -8.21 -9.56
N ASP A 67 -12.75 -7.29 -8.69
CA ASP A 67 -14.14 -6.86 -8.50
C ASP A 67 -14.45 -5.50 -9.17
N GLY A 68 -13.45 -4.83 -9.75
CA GLY A 68 -13.62 -3.57 -10.48
C GLY A 68 -14.29 -2.48 -9.64
N LYS A 69 -15.39 -1.92 -10.14
CA LYS A 69 -16.15 -0.84 -9.46
C LYS A 69 -16.73 -1.27 -8.10
N ASP A 70 -16.95 -2.56 -7.89
CA ASP A 70 -17.56 -3.11 -6.68
C ASP A 70 -16.50 -3.57 -5.66
N CYS A 71 -15.26 -3.07 -5.83
CA CYS A 71 -14.15 -3.47 -5.00
C CYS A 71 -14.32 -3.08 -3.54
N LYS A 72 -13.64 -3.85 -2.69
CA LYS A 72 -13.46 -3.53 -1.29
C LYS A 72 -12.02 -3.14 -1.05
N LEU A 73 -11.82 -2.14 -0.20
CA LEU A 73 -10.49 -1.80 0.30
C LEU A 73 -10.09 -2.76 1.43
N ASN A 74 -8.80 -2.85 1.69
CA ASN A 74 -8.32 -3.37 2.95
C ASN A 74 -8.90 -2.53 4.11
N ASN A 75 -9.35 -3.18 5.18
CA ASN A 75 -10.05 -2.53 6.29
C ASN A 75 -9.21 -1.42 6.96
N ASP A 76 -7.91 -1.62 7.13
CA ASP A 76 -7.03 -0.61 7.72
C ASP A 76 -6.83 0.57 6.78
N VAL A 77 -6.67 0.33 5.48
CA VAL A 77 -6.59 1.40 4.48
C VAL A 77 -7.87 2.22 4.47
N GLU A 78 -9.03 1.58 4.49
CA GLU A 78 -10.33 2.25 4.55
C GLU A 78 -10.48 3.08 5.83
N ARG A 79 -10.13 2.51 6.99
CA ARG A 79 -10.14 3.20 8.29
C ARG A 79 -9.27 4.44 8.25
N ILE A 80 -8.01 4.29 7.86
CA ILE A 80 -7.01 5.39 7.81
C ILE A 80 -7.49 6.49 6.87
N MET A 81 -7.96 6.16 5.66
CA MET A 81 -8.49 7.15 4.73
C MET A 81 -9.65 7.94 5.32
N LYS A 82 -10.60 7.27 5.99
CA LYS A 82 -11.73 7.94 6.65
C LYS A 82 -11.26 8.82 7.82
N GLU A 83 -10.29 8.36 8.61
CA GLU A 83 -9.73 9.10 9.74
C GLU A 83 -8.99 10.37 9.28
N PHE A 84 -8.11 10.28 8.28
CA PHE A 84 -7.42 11.45 7.71
C PHE A 84 -8.41 12.45 7.12
N HIS A 85 -9.42 11.97 6.39
CA HIS A 85 -10.46 12.82 5.81
C HIS A 85 -11.28 13.54 6.89
N ARG A 86 -11.75 12.83 7.92
CA ARG A 86 -12.49 13.41 9.05
C ARG A 86 -11.68 14.45 9.81
N SER A 87 -10.38 14.22 9.96
CA SER A 87 -9.44 15.15 10.58
C SER A 87 -9.02 16.31 9.67
N ARG A 88 -9.58 16.40 8.44
CA ARG A 88 -9.25 17.40 7.42
C ARG A 88 -7.75 17.46 7.09
N LYS A 89 -7.08 16.31 7.19
CA LYS A 89 -5.66 16.17 6.87
C LYS A 89 -5.48 15.81 5.39
N PRO A 90 -4.46 16.33 4.69
CA PRO A 90 -4.23 16.01 3.29
C PRO A 90 -4.07 14.51 3.03
N ILE A 91 -4.67 14.05 1.93
CA ILE A 91 -4.55 12.69 1.42
C ILE A 91 -4.03 12.78 -0.02
N GLY A 92 -2.83 12.26 -0.24
CA GLY A 92 -2.19 12.19 -1.56
C GLY A 92 -2.34 10.81 -2.19
N TYR A 93 -2.70 10.77 -3.46
CA TYR A 93 -2.66 9.57 -4.29
C TYR A 93 -1.70 9.78 -5.45
N MET A 94 -0.80 8.84 -5.66
CA MET A 94 0.06 8.83 -6.84
C MET A 94 -0.29 7.62 -7.70
N THR A 95 -0.28 7.80 -9.01
CA THR A 95 -0.22 6.71 -9.97
C THR A 95 0.98 6.92 -10.87
N LEU A 96 1.61 5.84 -11.32
CA LEU A 96 2.47 5.91 -12.49
C LEU A 96 1.57 5.64 -13.69
N LYS A 97 1.54 6.61 -14.62
CA LYS A 97 1.00 6.40 -15.96
C LYS A 97 1.95 5.41 -16.66
N TYR A 98 1.39 4.39 -17.31
CA TYR A 98 2.13 3.43 -18.13
C TYR A 98 3.03 4.14 -19.15
#